data_AF-A0AAV7SS96-F1
#
_entry.id   AF-A0AAV7SS96-F1
#
_cell.length_a   1.000
_cell.length_b   1.000
_cell.length_c   1.000
_cell.angle_alpha   90.00
_cell.angle_beta   90.00
_cell.angle_gamma   90.00
#
_symmetry.space_group_name_H-M   'P 1'
#
loop_
_entity.id
_entity.type
_entity.pdbx_description
1 polymer ?
#
loop_
_entity_poly.entity_id
_entity_poly.type
_entity_poly.pdbx_seq_one_letter_code
_entity_poly.pdbx_strand_id
1 'polypeptide(L)'
;MDVTSRLLVEMTGEASLRDVMGSMGRTPGIIPGELVANLRVAYGEWRDIRDLFHSAGEWWEWVKDRFLSFFQDASRTAAQEKKRDFRQLQSKTQRLFELELRGWGVDDELEETRKGLAEHFREESRKIIFRTRTENLEKDEKCNSFFFKKLHSAHIPLVELRDSEGNLLSGKEHVMRVITDFYGKLYSPKSSERSQVDSFLKGISKTLSLEEREGLIDCTLHPGRAALGRHDLQERQDPRK
;
A
#
# COMPACT_ATOMS: atom_id res chain seq x y z
N MET A 1 -1.90 -37.94 -8.51
CA MET A 1 -1.60 -36.72 -7.74
C MET A 1 -2.19 -35.54 -8.48
N ASP A 2 -3.08 -34.80 -7.83
CA ASP A 2 -3.81 -33.65 -8.39
C ASP A 2 -2.82 -32.49 -8.68
N VAL A 3 -2.96 -31.83 -9.84
CA VAL A 3 -2.08 -30.73 -10.30
C VAL A 3 -2.08 -29.58 -9.29
N THR A 4 -3.21 -29.38 -8.61
CA THR A 4 -3.38 -28.38 -7.55
C THR A 4 -2.54 -28.70 -6.30
N SER A 5 -2.34 -29.98 -5.97
CA SER A 5 -1.49 -30.41 -4.85
C SER A 5 0.00 -30.21 -5.16
N ARG A 6 0.41 -30.34 -6.42
CA ARG A 6 1.78 -30.02 -6.87
C ARG A 6 2.05 -28.52 -6.83
N LEU A 7 1.10 -27.72 -7.31
CA LEU A 7 1.13 -26.26 -7.22
C LEU A 7 1.20 -25.76 -5.77
N LEU A 8 0.52 -26.43 -4.84
CA LEU A 8 0.62 -26.14 -3.41
C LEU A 8 2.01 -26.45 -2.84
N VAL A 9 2.61 -27.57 -3.21
CA VAL A 9 3.98 -27.94 -2.77
C VAL A 9 5.02 -26.99 -3.37
N GLU A 10 4.82 -26.57 -4.62
CA GLU A 10 5.65 -25.54 -5.24
C GLU A 10 5.42 -24.18 -4.57
N MET A 11 4.19 -23.69 -4.48
CA MET A 11 3.82 -22.39 -3.89
C MET A 11 4.14 -22.30 -2.39
N THR A 12 4.06 -23.39 -1.62
CA THR A 12 4.45 -23.39 -0.20
C THR A 12 5.92 -23.67 0.04
N GLY A 13 6.69 -23.97 -1.01
CA GLY A 13 8.14 -23.87 -0.98
C GLY A 13 8.54 -22.42 -0.79
N GLU A 14 9.44 -22.15 0.16
CA GLU A 14 9.88 -20.78 0.46
C GLU A 14 10.27 -20.00 -0.80
N ALA A 15 10.89 -20.66 -1.78
CA ALA A 15 11.28 -20.08 -3.06
C ALA A 15 10.10 -19.56 -3.91
N SER A 16 8.97 -20.30 -4.00
CA SER A 16 7.84 -19.87 -4.82
C SER A 16 6.99 -18.80 -4.14
N LEU A 17 6.86 -18.85 -2.80
CA LEU A 17 6.30 -17.75 -2.03
C LEU A 17 7.11 -16.47 -2.20
N ARG A 18 8.45 -16.56 -2.30
CA ARG A 18 9.30 -15.40 -2.66
C ARG A 18 9.00 -14.87 -4.05
N ASP A 19 8.78 -15.73 -5.05
CA ASP A 19 8.48 -15.31 -6.41
C ASP A 19 7.08 -14.69 -6.54
N VAL A 20 6.08 -15.26 -5.87
CA VAL A 20 4.72 -14.69 -5.81
C VAL A 20 4.75 -13.33 -5.10
N MET A 21 5.43 -13.22 -3.95
CA MET A 21 5.58 -11.93 -3.26
C MET A 21 6.45 -10.92 -4.02
N GLY A 22 7.47 -11.42 -4.74
CA GLY A 22 8.32 -10.63 -5.64
C GLY A 22 7.54 -10.04 -6.81
N SER A 23 6.61 -10.80 -7.39
CA SER A 23 5.67 -10.31 -8.41
C SER A 23 4.70 -9.24 -7.87
N MET A 24 4.41 -9.28 -6.56
CA MET A 24 3.60 -8.28 -5.84
C MET A 24 4.42 -7.09 -5.32
N GLY A 25 5.70 -6.98 -5.69
CA GLY A 25 6.55 -5.84 -5.34
C GLY A 25 6.95 -5.78 -3.86
N ARG A 26 6.83 -6.88 -3.09
CA ARG A 26 7.20 -6.94 -1.68
C ARG A 26 8.35 -7.92 -1.45
N THR A 27 9.30 -7.49 -0.64
CA THR A 27 10.56 -8.20 -0.46
C THR A 27 10.44 -9.31 0.56
N PRO A 28 11.13 -10.44 0.35
CA PRO A 28 10.97 -11.60 1.19
C PRO A 28 11.81 -11.43 2.46
N GLY A 29 11.17 -10.91 3.52
CA GLY A 29 11.60 -11.24 4.86
C GLY A 29 11.44 -12.75 5.10
N ILE A 30 12.15 -13.28 6.10
CA ILE A 30 11.88 -14.63 6.62
C ILE A 30 10.39 -14.66 6.97
N ILE A 31 9.61 -15.45 6.23
CA ILE A 31 8.18 -15.59 6.48
C ILE A 31 8.07 -16.31 7.82
N PRO A 32 7.43 -15.74 8.86
CA PRO A 32 7.29 -16.40 10.14
C PRO A 32 6.66 -17.79 9.94
N GLY A 33 7.22 -18.84 10.53
CA GLY A 33 6.71 -20.20 10.35
C GLY A 33 5.23 -20.34 10.73
N GLU A 34 4.78 -19.54 11.70
CA GLU A 34 3.38 -19.40 12.10
C GLU A 34 2.49 -18.83 10.98
N LEU A 35 2.98 -17.85 10.23
CA LEU A 35 2.24 -17.28 9.09
C LEU A 35 2.04 -18.32 7.99
N VAL A 36 3.06 -19.15 7.73
CA VAL A 36 2.97 -20.25 6.76
C VAL A 36 2.00 -21.33 7.23
N ALA A 37 1.99 -21.66 8.52
CA ALA A 37 1.04 -22.60 9.09
C ALA A 37 -0.41 -22.10 8.96
N ASN A 38 -0.65 -20.84 9.31
CA ASN A 38 -1.97 -20.20 9.19
C ASN A 38 -2.44 -20.12 7.73
N LEU A 39 -1.52 -19.83 6.80
CA LEU A 39 -1.82 -19.84 5.37
C LEU A 39 -2.23 -21.22 4.88
N ARG A 40 -1.56 -22.29 5.34
CA ARG A 40 -1.89 -23.67 4.95
C ARG A 40 -3.29 -24.07 5.42
N VAL A 41 -3.66 -23.70 6.64
CA VAL A 41 -5.00 -23.94 7.19
C VAL A 41 -6.04 -23.19 6.36
N ALA A 42 -5.86 -21.87 6.18
CA ALA A 42 -6.78 -21.04 5.42
C ALA A 42 -6.94 -21.52 3.97
N TYR A 43 -5.84 -21.89 3.31
CA TYR A 43 -5.91 -22.43 1.95
C TYR A 43 -6.64 -23.78 1.88
N GLY A 44 -6.52 -24.63 2.91
CA GLY A 44 -7.30 -25.85 3.02
C GLY A 44 -8.80 -25.57 2.94
N GLU A 45 -9.28 -24.62 3.75
CA GLU A 45 -10.67 -24.18 3.76
C GLU A 45 -11.10 -23.59 2.41
N TRP A 46 -10.23 -22.82 1.76
CA TRP A 46 -10.49 -22.22 0.43
C TRP A 46 -10.55 -23.25 -0.69
N ARG A 47 -9.82 -24.36 -0.54
CA ARG A 47 -9.85 -25.48 -1.48
C ARG A 47 -11.16 -26.27 -1.36
N ASP A 48 -11.63 -26.48 -0.14
CA ASP A 48 -12.82 -27.31 0.12
C ASP A 48 -14.10 -26.70 -0.48
N ILE A 49 -14.13 -25.37 -0.64
CA ILE A 49 -15.25 -24.66 -1.27
C ILE A 49 -15.15 -24.55 -2.80
N ARG A 50 -14.11 -25.14 -3.43
CA ARG A 50 -13.88 -25.04 -4.88
C ARG A 50 -15.09 -25.46 -5.71
N ASP A 51 -15.77 -26.52 -5.28
CA ASP A 51 -16.88 -27.11 -6.03
C ASP A 51 -18.18 -26.28 -5.92
N LEU A 52 -18.18 -25.18 -5.13
CA LEU A 52 -19.27 -24.20 -5.06
C LEU A 52 -19.21 -23.14 -6.17
N PHE A 53 -18.12 -23.07 -6.95
CA PHE A 53 -17.94 -22.08 -8.01
C PHE A 53 -18.39 -22.62 -9.36
N HIS A 54 -18.90 -21.74 -10.24
CA HIS A 54 -19.38 -22.14 -11.56
C HIS A 54 -18.23 -22.55 -12.49
N SER A 55 -17.03 -22.04 -12.23
CA SER A 55 -15.83 -22.41 -12.98
C SER A 55 -14.57 -22.38 -12.11
N ALA A 56 -13.56 -23.16 -12.52
CA ALA A 56 -12.25 -23.15 -11.87
C ALA A 56 -11.55 -21.78 -11.96
N GLY A 57 -11.82 -21.00 -13.02
CA GLY A 57 -11.29 -19.64 -13.18
C GLY A 57 -11.87 -18.66 -12.16
N GLU A 58 -13.19 -18.72 -11.94
CA GLU A 58 -13.88 -17.89 -10.93
C GLU A 58 -13.37 -18.20 -9.52
N TRP A 59 -13.20 -19.48 -9.19
CA TRP A 59 -12.58 -19.91 -7.93
C TRP A 59 -11.15 -19.37 -7.78
N TRP A 60 -10.34 -19.44 -8.84
CA TRP A 60 -8.96 -18.97 -8.79
C TRP A 60 -8.84 -17.45 -8.60
N GLU A 61 -9.69 -16.65 -9.24
CA GLU A 61 -9.76 -15.20 -9.00
C GLU A 61 -10.11 -14.90 -7.54
N TRP A 62 -11.10 -15.62 -6.99
CA TRP A 62 -11.48 -15.50 -5.58
C TRP A 62 -10.33 -15.88 -4.64
N VAL A 63 -9.63 -16.99 -4.91
CA VAL A 63 -8.47 -17.42 -4.10
C VAL A 63 -7.35 -16.38 -4.12
N LYS A 64 -7.07 -15.75 -5.28
CA LYS A 64 -6.08 -14.68 -5.36
C LYS A 64 -6.43 -13.49 -4.48
N ASP A 65 -7.70 -13.08 -4.46
CA ASP A 65 -8.18 -12.01 -3.58
C ASP A 65 -8.05 -12.36 -2.10
N ARG A 66 -8.29 -13.63 -1.74
CA ARG A 66 -8.07 -14.15 -0.38
C ARG A 66 -6.61 -14.17 0.02
N PHE A 67 -5.70 -14.57 -0.87
CA PHE A 67 -4.26 -14.46 -0.62
C PHE A 67 -3.87 -13.01 -0.34
N LEU A 68 -4.33 -12.08 -1.18
CA LEU A 68 -4.03 -10.67 -1.00
C LEU A 68 -4.53 -10.16 0.35
N SER A 69 -5.80 -10.42 0.68
CA SER A 69 -6.41 -10.02 1.95
C SER A 69 -5.68 -10.61 3.14
N PHE A 70 -5.36 -11.90 3.11
CA PHE A 70 -4.63 -12.60 4.18
C PHE A 70 -3.28 -11.94 4.48
N PHE A 71 -2.47 -11.67 3.45
CA PHE A 71 -1.18 -11.04 3.65
C PHE A 71 -1.30 -9.57 4.06
N GLN A 72 -2.31 -8.86 3.58
CA GLN A 72 -2.58 -7.48 4.00
C GLN A 72 -2.95 -7.41 5.48
N ASP A 73 -3.82 -8.31 5.95
CA ASP A 73 -4.26 -8.36 7.33
C ASP A 73 -3.12 -8.81 8.25
N ALA A 74 -2.38 -9.86 7.90
CA ALA A 74 -1.21 -10.28 8.66
C ALA A 74 -0.16 -9.15 8.76
N SER A 75 0.09 -8.43 7.65
CA SER A 75 0.99 -7.28 7.64
C SER A 75 0.47 -6.14 8.53
N ARG A 76 -0.84 -5.89 8.52
CA ARG A 76 -1.48 -4.84 9.32
C ARG A 76 -1.37 -5.16 10.81
N THR A 77 -1.67 -6.38 11.21
CA THR A 77 -1.54 -6.84 12.60
C THR A 77 -0.10 -6.72 13.08
N ALA A 78 0.87 -7.23 12.32
CA ALA A 78 2.28 -7.11 12.67
C ALA A 78 2.74 -5.64 12.77
N ALA A 79 2.26 -4.76 11.89
CA ALA A 79 2.56 -3.33 11.97
C ALA A 79 1.91 -2.66 13.19
N GLN A 80 0.69 -3.06 13.56
CA GLN A 80 0.01 -2.55 14.75
C GLN A 80 0.70 -2.99 16.04
N GLU A 81 1.15 -4.25 16.12
CA GLU A 81 1.92 -4.77 17.25
C GLU A 81 3.22 -4.00 17.44
N LYS A 82 4.03 -3.86 16.38
CA LYS A 82 5.26 -3.05 16.44
C LYS A 82 4.99 -1.62 16.91
N LYS A 83 3.91 -0.99 16.41
CA LYS A 83 3.51 0.36 16.83
C LYS A 83 3.03 0.41 18.29
N ARG A 84 2.42 -0.66 18.80
CA ARG A 84 2.01 -0.79 20.20
C ARG A 84 3.25 -0.91 21.09
N ASP A 85 4.18 -1.79 20.73
CA ASP A 85 5.40 -2.05 21.49
C ASP A 85 6.26 -0.78 21.57
N PHE A 86 6.39 -0.04 20.46
CA PHE A 86 7.04 1.26 20.44
C PHE A 86 6.38 2.28 21.38
N ARG A 87 5.05 2.38 21.36
CA ARG A 87 4.31 3.26 22.26
C ARG A 87 4.52 2.88 23.72
N GLN A 88 4.55 1.58 24.03
CA GLN A 88 4.85 1.10 25.38
C GLN A 88 6.27 1.48 25.82
N LEU A 89 7.27 1.33 24.95
CA LEU A 89 8.65 1.76 25.22
C LEU A 89 8.75 3.27 25.46
N GLN A 90 8.06 4.09 24.66
CA GLN A 90 8.01 5.54 24.86
C GLN A 90 7.36 5.92 26.19
N SER A 91 6.17 5.38 26.49
CA SER A 91 5.49 5.64 27.76
C SER A 91 6.29 5.18 28.96
N LYS A 92 6.96 4.02 28.87
CA LYS A 92 7.85 3.51 29.92
C LYS A 92 9.03 4.48 30.14
N THR A 93 9.65 4.95 29.06
CA THR A 93 10.76 5.91 29.14
C THR A 93 10.34 7.20 29.83
N GLN A 94 9.19 7.77 29.44
CA GLN A 94 8.67 8.98 30.06
C GLN A 94 8.41 8.79 31.56
N ARG A 95 7.80 7.67 31.94
CA ARG A 95 7.56 7.33 33.34
C ARG A 95 8.86 7.17 34.14
N LEU A 96 9.87 6.54 33.57
CA LEU A 96 11.16 6.35 34.24
C LEU A 96 11.88 7.69 34.44
N PHE A 97 11.86 8.60 33.46
CA PHE A 97 12.39 9.95 33.65
C PHE A 97 11.68 10.72 34.77
N GLU A 98 10.36 10.58 34.90
CA GLU A 98 9.62 11.21 36.01
C GLU A 98 10.01 10.64 37.38
N LEU A 99 10.36 9.35 37.45
CA LEU A 99 10.83 8.70 38.67
C LEU A 99 12.28 9.11 39.00
N GLU A 100 13.15 9.19 38.00
CA GLU A 100 14.53 9.67 38.13
C GLU A 100 14.56 11.09 38.70
N LEU A 101 13.72 12.00 38.19
CA LEU A 101 13.58 13.38 38.69
C LEU A 101 13.09 13.45 40.15
N ARG A 102 12.39 12.41 40.62
CA ARG A 102 11.95 12.27 42.01
C ARG A 102 12.99 11.59 42.90
N GLY A 103 14.19 11.29 42.37
CA GLY A 103 15.30 10.69 43.09
C GLY A 103 15.23 9.17 43.23
N TRP A 104 14.40 8.48 42.43
CA TRP A 104 14.37 7.02 42.41
C TRP A 104 15.49 6.48 41.52
N GLY A 105 16.23 5.49 42.01
CA GLY A 105 17.27 4.80 41.24
C GLY A 105 16.65 3.90 40.17
N VAL A 106 16.50 4.41 38.96
CA VAL A 106 15.90 3.71 37.81
C VAL A 106 16.88 3.56 36.65
N ASP A 107 18.17 3.76 36.89
CA ASP A 107 19.21 3.84 35.86
C ASP A 107 19.26 2.59 34.97
N ASP A 108 19.23 1.39 35.57
CA ASP A 108 19.26 0.11 34.85
C ASP A 108 18.03 -0.07 33.95
N GLU A 109 16.85 0.28 34.44
CA GLU A 109 15.59 0.18 33.68
C GLU A 109 15.53 1.20 32.55
N LEU A 110 16.12 2.37 32.78
CA LEU A 110 16.22 3.46 31.81
C LEU A 110 17.20 3.10 30.70
N GLU A 111 18.33 2.48 31.03
CA GLU A 111 19.31 1.97 30.06
C GLU A 111 18.71 0.86 29.18
N GLU A 112 18.04 -0.12 29.78
CA GLU A 112 17.39 -1.20 29.02
C GLU A 112 16.29 -0.65 28.10
N THR A 113 15.49 0.30 28.58
CA THR A 113 14.43 0.92 27.76
C THR A 113 15.03 1.76 26.61
N ARG A 114 16.15 2.47 26.85
CA ARG A 114 16.90 3.17 25.80
C ARG A 114 17.46 2.22 24.75
N LYS A 115 17.98 1.07 25.17
CA LYS A 115 18.47 0.02 24.26
C LYS A 115 17.34 -0.51 23.37
N GLY A 116 16.16 -0.76 23.94
CA GLY A 116 14.96 -1.14 23.17
C GLY A 116 14.54 -0.09 22.14
N LEU A 117 14.56 1.19 22.49
CA LEU A 117 14.31 2.29 21.55
C LEU A 117 15.37 2.34 20.44
N ALA A 118 16.65 2.21 20.79
CA ALA A 118 17.74 2.21 19.82
C ALA A 118 17.60 1.07 18.81
N GLU A 119 17.19 -0.12 19.27
CA GLU A 119 16.91 -1.27 18.39
C GLU A 119 15.76 -0.97 17.42
N HIS A 120 14.65 -0.42 17.91
CA HIS A 120 13.52 -0.05 17.06
C HIS A 120 13.95 0.95 15.97
N PHE A 121 14.70 2.00 16.33
CA PHE A 121 15.18 2.97 15.34
C PHE A 121 16.18 2.35 14.36
N ARG A 122 17.02 1.41 14.80
CA ARG A 122 17.92 0.66 13.93
C ARG A 122 17.16 -0.17 12.91
N GLU A 123 16.09 -0.85 13.32
CA GLU A 123 15.25 -1.64 12.42
C GLU A 123 14.53 -0.75 11.39
N GLU A 124 13.95 0.37 11.81
CA GLU A 124 13.30 1.32 10.88
C GLU A 124 14.31 1.95 9.92
N SER A 125 15.50 2.29 10.41
CA SER A 125 16.58 2.82 9.57
C SER A 125 16.95 1.85 8.45
N ARG A 126 17.09 0.55 8.78
CA ARG A 126 17.35 -0.51 7.79
C ARG A 126 16.23 -0.60 6.74
N LYS A 127 14.96 -0.47 7.14
CA LYS A 127 13.83 -0.49 6.19
C LYS A 127 13.89 0.68 5.22
N ILE A 128 14.22 1.87 5.70
CA ILE A 128 14.33 3.09 4.87
C ILE A 128 15.49 2.95 3.87
N ILE A 129 16.67 2.55 4.36
CA ILE A 129 17.85 2.23 3.53
C ILE A 129 17.48 1.25 2.41
N PHE A 130 16.80 0.16 2.79
CA PHE A 130 16.42 -0.88 1.84
C PHE A 130 15.44 -0.38 0.78
N ARG A 131 14.43 0.41 1.17
CA ARG A 131 13.44 0.99 0.24
C ARG A 131 14.05 1.99 -0.72
N THR A 132 15.10 2.69 -0.31
CA THR A 132 15.71 3.77 -1.09
C THR A 132 16.67 3.26 -2.16
N ARG A 133 16.98 1.95 -2.17
CA ARG A 133 17.84 1.30 -3.18
C ARG A 133 19.15 2.04 -3.44
N THR A 134 19.66 2.75 -2.42
CA THR A 134 20.85 3.59 -2.54
C THR A 134 22.07 2.68 -2.71
N GLU A 135 22.65 2.66 -3.91
CA GLU A 135 23.80 1.79 -4.24
C GLU A 135 25.08 2.17 -3.48
N ASN A 136 25.17 3.42 -3.01
CA ASN A 136 26.36 3.98 -2.35
C ASN A 136 26.08 4.37 -0.89
N LEU A 137 25.69 3.39 -0.08
CA LEU A 137 25.76 3.52 1.37
C LEU A 137 27.19 3.24 1.80
N GLU A 138 27.85 4.24 2.38
CA GLU A 138 29.12 3.99 3.07
C GLU A 138 28.87 2.96 4.18
N LYS A 139 29.81 2.02 4.37
CA LYS A 139 29.72 1.02 5.45
C LYS A 139 29.45 1.76 6.77
N ASP A 140 28.33 1.41 7.40
CA ASP A 140 27.84 1.97 8.67
C ASP A 140 27.21 3.38 8.62
N GLU A 141 26.79 3.88 7.45
CA GLU A 141 26.02 5.14 7.37
C GLU A 141 24.68 5.00 8.15
N LYS A 142 24.56 5.75 9.26
CA LYS A 142 23.34 5.80 10.08
C LYS A 142 22.31 6.72 9.43
N CYS A 143 21.02 6.38 9.54
CA CYS A 143 19.91 7.27 9.17
C CYS A 143 19.84 8.49 10.12
N ASN A 144 20.74 9.45 9.92
CA ASN A 144 20.76 10.73 10.61
C ASN A 144 20.11 11.82 9.72
N SER A 145 20.00 13.04 10.22
CA SER A 145 19.46 14.17 9.44
C SER A 145 20.20 14.38 8.11
N PHE A 146 21.50 14.09 8.07
CA PHE A 146 22.31 14.19 6.86
C PHE A 146 21.95 13.12 5.81
N PHE A 147 21.72 11.88 6.22
CA PHE A 147 21.21 10.81 5.35
C PHE A 147 19.88 11.19 4.71
N PHE A 148 18.92 11.72 5.47
CA PHE A 148 17.64 12.16 4.90
C PHE A 148 17.80 13.37 3.98
N LYS A 149 18.66 14.33 4.32
CA LYS A 149 18.98 15.45 3.41
C LYS A 149 19.59 14.95 2.11
N LYS A 150 20.55 14.03 2.18
CA LYS A 150 21.20 13.39 1.03
C LYS A 150 20.16 12.64 0.18
N LEU A 151 19.29 11.87 0.81
CA LEU A 151 18.20 11.14 0.15
C LEU A 151 17.25 12.08 -0.61
N HIS A 152 16.80 13.16 0.03
CA HIS A 152 15.92 14.13 -0.61
C HIS A 152 16.63 14.97 -1.68
N SER A 153 17.93 15.23 -1.52
CA SER A 153 18.75 15.93 -2.52
C SER A 153 19.11 15.06 -3.73
N ALA A 154 19.12 13.74 -3.57
CA ALA A 154 19.34 12.76 -4.64
C ALA A 154 18.11 12.57 -5.54
N HIS A 155 16.99 13.26 -5.26
CA HIS A 155 15.94 13.45 -6.24
C HIS A 155 16.51 14.32 -7.37
N ILE A 156 17.21 13.70 -8.32
CA ILE A 156 17.67 14.35 -9.54
C ILE A 156 16.39 14.84 -10.22
N PRO A 157 16.13 16.16 -10.27
CA PRO A 157 14.98 16.66 -10.99
C PRO A 157 15.12 16.20 -12.44
N LEU A 158 14.03 15.92 -13.13
CA LEU A 158 14.07 15.61 -14.56
C LEU A 158 14.59 16.85 -15.28
N VAL A 159 15.90 16.88 -15.56
CA VAL A 159 16.61 18.07 -16.09
C VAL A 159 16.40 18.17 -17.60
N GLU A 160 16.24 17.03 -18.26
CA GLU A 160 16.22 16.94 -19.72
C GLU A 160 15.13 15.98 -20.17
N LEU A 161 14.43 16.38 -21.25
CA LEU A 161 13.42 15.57 -21.90
C LEU A 161 13.53 15.77 -23.41
N ARG A 162 13.31 14.70 -24.18
CA ARG A 162 13.19 14.83 -25.64
C ARG A 162 11.78 15.28 -26.00
N ASP A 163 11.69 16.24 -26.90
CA ASP A 163 10.42 16.63 -27.50
C ASP A 163 9.92 15.60 -28.53
N SER A 164 8.76 15.85 -29.14
CA SER A 164 8.18 14.98 -30.17
C SER A 164 8.99 14.95 -31.47
N GLU A 165 9.92 15.88 -31.66
CA GLU A 165 10.81 15.97 -32.84
C GLU A 165 12.17 15.32 -32.57
N GLY A 166 12.40 14.83 -31.34
CA GLY A 166 13.63 14.17 -30.93
C GLY A 166 14.70 15.11 -30.39
N ASN A 167 14.44 16.42 -30.31
CA ASN A 167 15.37 17.41 -29.77
C ASN A 167 15.44 17.28 -28.25
N LEU A 168 16.66 17.31 -27.72
CA LEU A 168 16.89 17.26 -26.28
C LEU A 168 16.72 18.67 -25.70
N LEU A 169 15.69 18.84 -24.87
CA LEU A 169 15.43 20.10 -24.19
C LEU A 169 15.83 20.00 -22.73
N SER A 170 16.71 20.91 -22.31
CA SER A 170 17.24 20.99 -20.94
C SER A 170 16.66 22.21 -20.23
N GLY A 171 16.39 22.05 -18.93
CA GLY A 171 15.83 23.10 -18.07
C GLY A 171 14.36 22.89 -17.72
N LYS A 172 14.02 23.28 -16.49
CA LYS A 172 12.72 23.01 -15.86
C LYS A 172 11.54 23.53 -16.70
N GLU A 173 11.63 24.75 -17.24
CA GLU A 173 10.54 25.35 -18.03
C GLU A 173 10.32 24.62 -19.36
N HIS A 174 11.37 24.05 -19.94
CA HIS A 174 11.27 23.29 -21.19
C HIS A 174 10.70 21.90 -20.95
N VAL A 175 11.19 21.19 -19.93
CA VAL A 175 10.68 19.88 -19.53
C VAL A 175 9.17 19.97 -19.21
N MET A 176 8.77 20.98 -18.45
CA MET A 176 7.35 21.20 -18.14
C MET A 176 6.51 21.44 -19.39
N ARG A 177 7.00 22.24 -20.35
CA ARG A 177 6.29 22.46 -21.63
C ARG A 177 6.08 21.16 -22.39
N VAL A 178 7.12 20.34 -22.55
CA VAL A 178 6.99 19.06 -23.27
C VAL A 178 6.00 18.12 -22.58
N ILE A 179 6.02 18.06 -21.24
CA ILE A 179 5.06 17.26 -20.47
C ILE A 179 3.63 17.77 -20.69
N THR A 180 3.42 19.08 -20.58
CA THR A 180 2.12 19.71 -20.80
C THR A 180 1.60 19.45 -22.22
N ASP A 181 2.45 19.59 -23.23
CA ASP A 181 2.09 19.36 -24.62
C ASP A 181 1.78 17.88 -24.90
N PHE A 182 2.57 16.97 -24.32
CA PHE A 182 2.35 15.53 -24.45
C PHE A 182 1.00 15.12 -23.88
N TYR A 183 0.72 15.48 -22.62
CA TYR A 183 -0.55 15.12 -21.99
C TYR A 183 -1.72 15.90 -22.57
N GLY A 184 -1.50 17.15 -22.99
CA GLY A 184 -2.48 17.93 -23.73
C GLY A 184 -2.91 17.24 -25.02
N LYS A 185 -1.97 16.66 -25.77
CA LYS A 185 -2.27 15.84 -26.96
C LYS A 185 -2.93 14.51 -26.59
N LEU A 186 -2.42 13.80 -25.59
CA LEU A 186 -2.91 12.47 -25.19
C LEU A 186 -4.39 12.51 -24.76
N TYR A 187 -4.73 13.54 -24.00
CA TYR A 187 -6.10 13.79 -23.51
C TYR A 187 -6.87 14.79 -24.36
N SER A 188 -6.33 15.19 -25.52
CA SER A 188 -7.10 15.99 -26.45
C SER A 188 -8.35 15.21 -26.89
N PRO A 189 -9.49 15.88 -27.10
CA PRO A 189 -10.68 15.23 -27.61
C PRO A 189 -10.34 14.68 -29.00
N LYS A 190 -10.13 13.37 -29.10
CA LYS A 190 -10.05 12.71 -30.40
C LYS A 190 -11.39 12.95 -31.07
N SER A 191 -11.37 13.45 -32.30
CA SER A 191 -12.55 13.52 -33.14
C SER A 191 -12.98 12.09 -33.44
N SER A 192 -13.71 11.47 -32.51
CA SER A 192 -14.37 10.21 -32.76
C SER A 192 -15.28 10.44 -33.95
N GLU A 193 -15.04 9.73 -35.05
CA GLU A 193 -15.96 9.71 -36.18
C GLU A 193 -17.33 9.33 -35.63
N ARG A 194 -18.27 10.29 -35.65
CA ARG A 194 -19.65 10.07 -35.16
C ARG A 194 -20.26 8.81 -35.76
N SER A 195 -19.89 8.46 -36.99
CA SER A 195 -20.30 7.23 -37.67
C SER A 195 -19.89 5.94 -36.94
N GLN A 196 -18.70 5.87 -36.35
CA GLN A 196 -18.23 4.69 -35.61
C GLN A 196 -18.91 4.59 -34.24
N VAL A 197 -19.11 5.73 -33.58
CA VAL A 197 -19.85 5.82 -32.31
C VAL A 197 -21.30 5.42 -32.53
N ASP A 198 -21.96 5.95 -33.57
CA ASP A 198 -23.35 5.62 -33.90
C ASP A 198 -23.49 4.15 -34.32
N SER A 199 -22.50 3.59 -35.03
CA SER A 199 -22.45 2.15 -35.36
C SER A 199 -22.32 1.28 -34.10
N PHE A 200 -21.48 1.68 -33.14
CA PHE A 200 -21.31 0.97 -31.87
C PHE A 200 -22.57 1.08 -31.00
N LEU A 201 -23.16 2.28 -30.90
CA LEU A 201 -24.36 2.54 -30.12
C LEU A 201 -25.61 1.90 -30.73
N LYS A 202 -25.67 1.65 -32.05
CA LYS A 202 -26.77 0.90 -32.69
C LYS A 202 -26.95 -0.52 -32.15
N GLY A 203 -25.91 -1.14 -31.59
CA GLY A 203 -25.98 -2.46 -30.98
C GLY A 203 -26.56 -2.46 -29.56
N ILE A 204 -26.70 -1.29 -28.94
CA ILE A 204 -27.19 -1.14 -27.56
C ILE A 204 -28.68 -0.83 -27.62
N SER A 205 -29.51 -1.86 -27.52
CA SER A 205 -30.98 -1.75 -27.56
C SER A 205 -31.60 -1.20 -26.27
N LYS A 206 -30.84 -1.22 -25.16
CA LYS A 206 -31.28 -0.69 -23.87
C LYS A 206 -30.79 0.74 -23.71
N THR A 207 -31.74 1.67 -23.75
CA THR A 207 -31.49 3.06 -23.38
C THR A 207 -31.79 3.21 -21.90
N LEU A 208 -30.82 3.64 -21.09
CA LEU A 208 -31.01 3.91 -19.66
C LEU A 208 -32.14 4.94 -19.46
N SER A 209 -32.96 4.75 -18.44
CA SER A 209 -33.99 5.70 -18.03
C SER A 209 -33.36 7.02 -17.56
N LEU A 210 -34.14 8.09 -17.49
CA LEU A 210 -33.65 9.40 -17.06
C LEU A 210 -33.08 9.34 -15.62
N GLU A 211 -33.70 8.55 -14.75
CA GLU A 211 -33.27 8.32 -13.35
C GLU A 211 -31.94 7.54 -13.28
N GLU A 212 -31.75 6.51 -14.11
CA GLU A 212 -30.49 5.75 -14.16
C GLU A 212 -29.33 6.60 -14.71
N ARG A 213 -29.62 7.56 -15.60
CA ARG A 213 -28.62 8.49 -16.15
C ARG A 213 -28.18 9.53 -15.12
N GLU A 214 -29.12 10.07 -14.35
CA GLU A 214 -28.81 11.04 -13.30
C GLU A 214 -27.95 10.41 -12.18
N GLY A 215 -28.18 9.14 -11.84
CA GLY A 215 -27.35 8.40 -10.88
C GLY A 215 -25.91 8.13 -11.35
N LEU A 216 -25.63 8.16 -12.65
CA LEU A 216 -24.28 7.96 -13.21
C LEU A 216 -23.45 9.26 -13.24
N ILE A 217 -24.11 10.40 -13.37
CA ILE A 217 -23.43 11.71 -13.41
C ILE A 217 -22.87 12.06 -12.02
N ASP A 218 -23.51 11.61 -10.93
CA ASP A 218 -23.06 11.87 -9.56
C ASP A 218 -21.72 11.16 -9.22
N CYS A 219 -21.33 10.14 -9.98
CA CYS A 219 -20.08 9.40 -9.80
C CYS A 219 -18.89 9.98 -10.58
N THR A 220 -19.12 10.91 -11.52
CA THR A 220 -18.06 11.43 -12.38
C THR A 220 -18.03 12.95 -12.33
N LEU A 221 -17.05 13.46 -11.56
CA LEU A 221 -16.61 14.86 -11.51
C LEU A 221 -17.24 15.78 -10.45
N HIS A 222 -17.17 15.38 -9.17
CA HIS A 222 -17.05 16.36 -8.08
C HIS A 222 -15.90 15.98 -7.12
N PRO A 223 -14.73 16.63 -7.19
CA PRO A 223 -13.59 16.38 -6.28
C PRO A 223 -13.79 16.96 -4.86
N GLY A 224 -15.03 16.99 -4.33
CA GLY A 224 -15.31 17.72 -3.08
C GLY A 224 -16.46 17.23 -2.21
N ARG A 225 -17.07 16.07 -2.48
CA ARG A 225 -18.26 15.62 -1.71
C ARG A 225 -18.24 14.19 -1.18
N ALA A 226 -17.07 13.55 -1.11
CA ALA A 226 -16.92 12.21 -0.53
C ALA A 226 -16.79 12.18 1.01
N ALA A 227 -17.06 13.28 1.71
CA ALA A 227 -17.10 13.31 3.16
C ALA A 227 -18.22 14.24 3.60
N LEU A 228 -19.40 13.67 3.89
CA LEU A 228 -20.31 14.06 4.99
C LEU A 228 -21.63 13.29 4.84
N GLY A 229 -21.91 12.44 5.84
CA GLY A 229 -23.13 11.63 5.98
C GLY A 229 -22.73 10.17 6.26
N ARG A 230 -22.76 9.66 7.49
CA ARG A 230 -23.84 9.73 8.46
C ARG A 230 -23.28 9.77 9.89
N HIS A 231 -23.54 10.87 10.60
CA HIS A 231 -23.63 10.84 12.06
C HIS A 231 -25.13 10.91 12.35
N ASP A 232 -25.70 9.79 12.79
CA ASP A 232 -27.03 9.77 13.40
C ASP A 232 -26.95 10.56 14.72
N LEU A 233 -27.31 11.84 14.64
CA LEU A 233 -27.66 12.67 15.78
C LEU A 233 -29.09 12.34 16.16
N GLN A 234 -29.25 11.42 17.11
CA GLN A 234 -30.50 11.27 17.85
C GLN A 234 -30.45 12.22 19.05
N GLU A 235 -30.92 13.46 18.86
CA GLU A 235 -31.18 14.37 19.96
C GLU A 235 -32.51 14.05 20.64
N ARG A 236 -32.38 13.64 21.91
CA ARG A 236 -33.10 14.14 23.10
C ARG A 236 -34.63 14.14 23.08
N GLN A 237 -35.19 13.33 23.97
CA GLN A 237 -36.16 13.86 24.94
C GLN A 237 -35.77 13.41 26.35
N ASP A 238 -35.59 14.40 27.20
CA ASP A 238 -35.33 14.31 28.63
C ASP A 238 -36.48 15.08 29.30
N PRO A 239 -37.38 14.45 30.07
CA PRO A 239 -38.30 15.18 30.92
C PRO A 239 -37.88 14.98 32.38
N ARG A 240 -37.29 16.02 32.96
CA ARG A 240 -37.26 16.19 34.41
C ARG A 240 -38.70 16.25 34.93
N LYS A 241 -39.08 15.28 35.76
CA LYS A 241 -39.80 15.45 37.02
C LYS A 241 -39.65 14.19 37.87
#